data_AF-A0A6B3F7H2-F1
#
_entry.id   AF-A0A6B3F7H2-F1
#
_cell.length_a   1.000
_cell.length_b   1.000
_cell.length_c   1.000
_cell.angle_alpha   90.00
_cell.angle_beta   90.00
_cell.angle_gamma   90.00
#
_symmetry.space_group_name_H-M   'P 1'
#
loop_
_entity.id
_entity.type
_entity.pdbx_description
1 polymer ?
#
loop_
_entity_poly.entity_id
_entity_poly.type
_entity_poly.pdbx_seq_one_letter_code
_entity_poly.pdbx_strand_id
1 'polypeptide(L)'
;NIALWEWTGYNLIIFFAALQAIPREVLEASVVDGAGPLRTALSVKLPLIRPSLAMVGLFTVIGSLQLFTEPMILHGATPDVVTTWTPNMYAYTAAFERDDYGLAAAASVLLALAAAALSYLVTRFSGGRSTEQKGAEA
;
A
#
# COMPACT_ATOMS: atom_id res chain seq x y z
N ASN A 1 -7.13 16.90 -2.07
CA ASN A 1 -7.26 15.64 -1.31
C ASN A 1 -7.86 14.52 -2.18
N ILE A 2 -7.59 14.49 -3.49
CA ILE A 2 -8.25 13.58 -4.45
C ILE A 2 -7.66 12.16 -4.40
N ALA A 3 -6.33 12.06 -4.38
CA ALA A 3 -5.62 10.78 -4.28
C ALA A 3 -6.04 10.00 -3.02
N LEU A 4 -6.14 10.67 -1.86
CA LEU A 4 -6.57 9.99 -0.63
C LEU A 4 -7.95 9.33 -0.79
N TRP A 5 -8.91 10.02 -1.39
CA TRP A 5 -10.26 9.48 -1.61
C TRP A 5 -10.27 8.31 -2.59
N GLU A 6 -9.50 8.41 -3.68
CA GLU A 6 -9.34 7.33 -4.66
C GLU A 6 -8.77 6.06 -4.01
N TRP A 7 -7.64 6.18 -3.32
CA TRP A 7 -6.95 5.06 -2.70
C TRP A 7 -7.71 4.48 -1.51
N THR A 8 -8.48 5.30 -0.78
CA THR A 8 -9.31 4.83 0.33
C THR A 8 -10.39 3.86 -0.16
N GLY A 9 -11.04 4.14 -1.29
CA GLY A 9 -12.07 3.26 -1.86
C GLY A 9 -11.52 1.88 -2.22
N TYR A 10 -10.37 1.86 -2.90
CA TYR A 10 -9.70 0.62 -3.29
C TYR A 10 -9.29 -0.22 -2.05
N ASN A 11 -8.64 0.42 -1.08
CA ASN A 11 -8.16 -0.24 0.14
C ASN A 11 -9.31 -0.80 0.97
N LEU A 12 -10.44 -0.09 1.05
CA LEU A 12 -11.62 -0.52 1.80
C LEU A 12 -12.19 -1.84 1.25
N ILE A 13 -12.27 -1.98 -0.08
CA ILE A 13 -12.77 -3.21 -0.72
C ILE A 13 -11.89 -4.40 -0.38
N ILE A 14 -10.56 -4.22 -0.42
CA ILE A 14 -9.62 -5.29 -0.08
C ILE A 14 -9.76 -5.69 1.39
N PHE A 15 -9.83 -4.73 2.31
CA PHE A 15 -10.02 -5.03 3.73
C PHE A 15 -11.36 -5.70 3.99
N PHE A 16 -12.42 -5.27 3.31
CA PHE A 16 -13.73 -5.87 3.43
C PHE A 16 -13.74 -7.32 2.94
N ALA A 17 -13.12 -7.61 1.79
CA ALA A 17 -12.97 -8.97 1.28
C ALA A 17 -12.15 -9.85 2.23
N ALA A 18 -11.04 -9.33 2.77
CA ALA A 18 -10.20 -10.06 3.73
C ALA A 18 -10.95 -10.36 5.04
N LEU A 19 -11.76 -9.43 5.53
CA LEU A 19 -12.57 -9.63 6.74
C LEU A 19 -13.71 -10.63 6.53
N GLN A 20 -14.31 -10.66 5.33
CA GLN A 20 -15.34 -11.64 4.98
C GLN A 20 -14.80 -13.08 4.88
N ALA A 21 -13.53 -13.24 4.56
CA ALA A 21 -12.89 -14.55 4.48
C ALA A 21 -12.65 -15.19 5.87
N ILE A 22 -12.82 -14.45 6.97
CA ILE A 22 -12.66 -14.98 8.33
C ILE A 22 -13.81 -15.96 8.63
N PRO A 23 -13.51 -17.23 8.97
CA PRO A 23 -14.54 -18.21 9.31
C PRO A 23 -15.38 -17.75 10.52
N ARG A 24 -16.71 -17.91 10.41
CA ARG A 24 -17.65 -17.47 11.44
C ARG A 24 -17.42 -18.15 12.78
N GLU A 25 -17.05 -19.43 12.77
CA GLU A 25 -16.70 -20.22 13.96
C GLU A 25 -15.58 -19.59 14.80
N VAL A 26 -14.58 -18.96 14.18
CA VAL A 26 -13.49 -18.26 14.90
C VAL A 26 -14.02 -17.03 15.64
N LEU A 27 -15.00 -16.33 15.05
CA LEU A 27 -15.64 -15.18 15.67
C LEU A 27 -16.56 -15.62 16.81
N GLU A 28 -17.30 -16.72 16.65
CA GLU A 28 -18.17 -17.27 17.70
C GLU A 28 -17.35 -17.78 18.89
N ALA A 29 -16.24 -18.48 18.65
CA ALA A 29 -15.30 -18.89 19.68
C ALA A 29 -14.78 -17.68 20.50
N SER A 30 -14.46 -16.57 19.83
CA SER A 30 -14.02 -15.36 20.54
C SER A 30 -15.06 -14.80 21.52
N VAL A 31 -16.35 -14.95 21.21
CA VAL A 31 -17.45 -14.51 22.08
C VAL A 31 -17.61 -15.47 23.25
N VAL A 32 -17.48 -16.78 23.01
CA VAL A 32 -17.50 -17.81 24.07
C VAL A 32 -16.34 -17.61 25.05
N ASP A 33 -15.16 -17.20 24.56
CA ASP A 33 -13.98 -16.84 25.36
C ASP A 33 -14.12 -15.49 26.11
N GLY A 34 -15.29 -14.85 26.04
CA GLY A 34 -15.58 -13.58 26.71
C GLY A 34 -14.89 -12.37 26.09
N ALA A 35 -14.45 -12.44 24.83
CA ALA A 35 -13.90 -11.28 24.14
C ALA A 35 -15.00 -10.28 23.76
N GLY A 36 -14.91 -9.05 24.29
CA GLY A 36 -15.77 -7.95 23.84
C GLY A 36 -15.42 -7.46 22.42
N PRO A 37 -16.26 -6.61 21.81
CA PRO A 37 -16.14 -6.22 20.40
C PRO A 37 -14.77 -5.64 20.00
N LEU A 38 -14.18 -4.80 20.87
CA LEU A 38 -12.86 -4.20 20.64
C LEU A 38 -11.74 -5.24 20.72
N ARG A 39 -11.84 -6.19 21.66
CA ARG A 39 -10.87 -7.29 21.79
C ARG A 39 -10.95 -8.22 20.59
N THR A 40 -12.16 -8.56 20.13
CA THR A 40 -12.35 -9.35 18.89
C THR A 40 -11.77 -8.61 17.67
N ALA A 41 -11.97 -7.31 17.54
CA ALA A 41 -11.42 -6.53 16.44
C ALA A 41 -9.88 -6.52 16.44
N LEU A 42 -9.24 -6.19 17.56
CA LEU A 42 -7.80 -5.98 17.64
C LEU A 42 -7.00 -7.27 17.84
N SER A 43 -7.55 -8.25 18.54
CA SER A 43 -6.84 -9.48 18.92
C SER A 43 -7.19 -10.69 18.06
N VAL A 44 -8.33 -10.67 17.35
CA VAL A 44 -8.77 -11.78 16.48
C VAL A 44 -8.75 -11.35 15.03
N LYS A 45 -9.57 -10.37 14.64
CA LYS A 45 -9.69 -9.95 13.23
C LYS A 45 -8.38 -9.39 12.70
N LEU A 46 -7.80 -8.38 13.36
CA LEU A 46 -6.61 -7.69 12.88
C LEU A 46 -5.41 -8.64 12.65
N PRO A 47 -5.08 -9.58 13.56
CA PRO A 47 -4.04 -10.57 13.31
C PRO A 47 -4.31 -11.51 12.13
N LEU A 48 -5.56 -11.92 11.93
CA LEU A 48 -5.96 -12.82 10.84
C LEU A 48 -5.81 -12.16 9.46
N ILE A 49 -6.11 -10.86 9.37
CA ILE A 49 -5.97 -10.10 8.11
C ILE A 49 -4.61 -9.41 7.96
N ARG A 50 -3.63 -9.69 8.83
CA ARG A 50 -2.26 -9.10 8.75
C ARG A 50 -1.62 -9.24 7.36
N PRO A 51 -1.69 -10.39 6.66
CA PRO A 51 -1.12 -10.52 5.32
C PRO A 51 -1.75 -9.54 4.33
N SER A 52 -3.07 -9.40 4.38
CA SER A 52 -3.81 -8.44 3.55
C SER A 52 -3.46 -6.99 3.93
N LEU A 53 -3.34 -6.66 5.22
CA LEU A 53 -2.87 -5.33 5.66
C LEU A 53 -1.48 -5.01 5.13
N ALA A 54 -0.56 -5.96 5.20
CA ALA A 54 0.80 -5.76 4.74
C ALA A 54 0.85 -5.49 3.23
N MET A 55 0.10 -6.27 2.44
CA MET A 55 0.02 -6.08 0.99
C MET A 55 -0.64 -4.75 0.61
N VAL A 56 -1.77 -4.41 1.23
CA VAL A 56 -2.43 -3.11 0.99
C VAL A 56 -1.53 -1.95 1.39
N GLY A 57 -0.86 -2.04 2.54
CA GLY A 57 0.10 -1.04 2.99
C GLY A 57 1.26 -0.87 2.01
N LEU A 58 1.82 -1.98 1.53
CA LEU A 58 2.89 -1.96 0.52
C LEU A 58 2.45 -1.24 -0.76
N PHE A 59 1.32 -1.64 -1.35
CA PHE A 59 0.84 -1.01 -2.58
C PHE A 59 0.48 0.46 -2.38
N THR A 60 -0.10 0.82 -1.24
CA THR A 60 -0.43 2.21 -0.92
C THR A 60 0.83 3.08 -0.81
N VAL A 61 1.89 2.59 -0.16
CA VAL A 61 3.15 3.34 -0.05
C VAL A 61 3.85 3.45 -1.41
N ILE A 62 3.90 2.36 -2.20
CA ILE A 62 4.46 2.40 -3.56
C ILE A 62 3.68 3.38 -4.43
N GLY A 63 2.34 3.31 -4.42
CA GLY A 63 1.49 4.22 -5.18
C GLY A 63 1.69 5.68 -4.77
N SER A 64 1.84 5.95 -3.48
CA SER A 64 2.13 7.31 -2.96
C SER A 64 3.47 7.85 -3.44
N LEU A 65 4.51 7.02 -3.50
CA LEU A 65 5.83 7.41 -4.02
C LEU A 65 5.82 7.65 -5.54
N GLN A 66 4.91 7.01 -6.26
CA GLN A 66 4.76 7.12 -7.70
C GLN A 66 3.73 8.16 -8.14
N LEU A 67 3.06 8.84 -7.19
CA LEU A 67 2.04 9.85 -7.43
C LEU A 67 2.51 10.89 -8.45
N PHE A 68 1.77 11.01 -9.56
CA PHE A 68 2.15 11.85 -10.69
C PHE A 68 0.94 12.37 -11.46
N THR A 69 0.04 11.46 -11.84
CA THR A 69 -1.10 11.76 -12.71
C THR A 69 -2.00 12.85 -12.15
N GLU A 70 -2.42 12.70 -10.91
CA GLU A 70 -3.42 13.55 -10.27
C GLU A 70 -2.91 14.99 -10.12
N PRO A 71 -1.70 15.24 -9.58
CA PRO A 71 -1.26 16.62 -9.44
C PRO A 71 -0.79 17.23 -10.76
N MET A 72 -0.34 16.45 -11.76
CA MET A 72 -0.05 16.98 -13.10
C MET A 72 -1.31 17.43 -13.85
N ILE A 73 -2.39 16.64 -13.79
CA ILE A 73 -3.68 17.04 -14.36
C ILE A 73 -4.20 18.30 -13.66
N LEU A 74 -4.10 18.37 -12.34
CA LEU A 74 -4.53 19.54 -11.58
C LEU A 74 -3.66 20.77 -11.84
N HIS A 75 -2.34 20.61 -12.01
CA HIS A 75 -1.44 21.71 -12.37
C HIS A 75 -1.80 22.33 -13.74
N GLY A 76 -2.16 21.49 -14.71
CA GLY A 76 -2.67 21.98 -16.00
C GLY A 76 -3.97 22.79 -15.89
N ALA A 77 -4.77 22.56 -14.83
CA ALA A 77 -5.99 23.31 -14.57
C ALA A 77 -5.77 24.54 -13.67
N THR A 78 -4.75 24.54 -12.81
CA THR A 78 -4.44 25.66 -11.92
C THR A 78 -2.93 25.70 -11.58
N PRO A 79 -2.23 26.81 -11.87
CA PRO A 79 -0.77 26.92 -11.65
C PRO A 79 -0.32 26.79 -10.19
N ASP A 80 -1.22 27.00 -9.23
CA ASP A 80 -0.93 26.99 -7.79
C ASP A 80 -0.60 25.60 -7.23
N VAL A 81 -0.80 24.54 -8.03
CA VAL A 81 -0.42 23.17 -7.67
C VAL A 81 1.07 23.01 -7.96
N VAL A 82 1.93 23.00 -6.94
CA VAL A 82 3.37 22.80 -7.16
C VAL A 82 3.64 21.39 -7.74
N THR A 83 4.67 21.22 -8.57
CA THR A 83 4.88 19.98 -9.35
C THR A 83 6.23 19.34 -9.04
N THR A 84 6.68 19.41 -7.78
CA THR A 84 8.05 18.99 -7.43
C THR A 84 8.15 18.20 -6.13
N TRP A 85 7.02 17.82 -5.53
CA TRP A 85 7.02 17.18 -4.21
C TRP A 85 7.18 15.67 -4.26
N THR A 86 6.92 15.03 -5.39
CA THR A 86 7.06 13.58 -5.55
C THR A 86 8.29 13.24 -6.40
N PRO A 87 8.96 12.10 -6.16
CA PRO A 87 10.11 11.69 -6.95
C PRO A 87 9.82 11.59 -8.46
N ASN A 88 8.61 11.14 -8.81
CA ASN A 88 8.20 10.97 -10.20
C ASN A 88 8.05 12.33 -10.92
N MET A 89 7.53 13.33 -10.20
CA MET A 89 7.47 14.71 -10.70
C MET A 89 8.85 15.36 -10.81
N TYR A 90 9.72 15.11 -9.84
CA TYR A 90 11.10 15.58 -9.90
C TYR A 90 11.84 15.02 -11.14
N ALA A 91 11.70 13.72 -11.41
CA ALA A 91 12.28 13.11 -12.61
C ALA A 91 11.69 13.71 -13.90
N TYR A 92 10.39 14.02 -13.91
CA TYR A 92 9.74 14.68 -15.05
C TYR A 92 10.29 16.08 -15.31
N THR A 93 10.31 16.95 -14.30
CA THR A 93 10.85 18.33 -14.42
C THR A 93 12.32 18.32 -14.86
N ALA A 94 13.12 17.40 -14.33
CA ALA A 94 14.50 17.20 -14.76
C ALA A 94 14.63 16.88 -16.26
N ALA A 95 13.83 15.94 -16.76
CA ALA A 95 13.92 15.50 -18.15
C ALA A 95 13.34 16.49 -19.15
N PHE A 96 12.21 17.14 -18.82
CA PHE A 96 11.40 17.87 -19.81
C PHE A 96 11.41 19.39 -19.63
N GLU A 97 11.77 19.91 -18.45
CA GLU A 97 11.88 21.35 -18.23
C GLU A 97 13.34 21.81 -18.18
N ARG A 98 14.25 20.94 -17.73
CA ARG A 98 15.67 21.25 -17.53
C ARG A 98 16.60 20.57 -18.55
N ASP A 99 16.06 19.72 -19.42
CA ASP A 99 16.82 18.90 -20.39
C ASP A 99 17.96 18.07 -19.75
N ASP A 100 17.84 17.74 -18.46
CA ASP A 100 18.84 16.98 -17.70
C ASP A 100 18.38 15.52 -17.55
N TYR A 101 18.55 14.77 -18.63
CA TYR A 101 18.20 13.35 -18.69
C TYR A 101 19.04 12.48 -17.74
N GLY A 102 20.27 12.91 -17.43
CA GLY A 102 21.15 12.19 -16.51
C GLY A 102 20.60 12.22 -15.08
N LEU A 103 20.18 13.40 -14.64
CA LEU A 103 19.54 13.60 -13.35
C LEU A 103 18.18 12.90 -13.27
N ALA A 104 17.38 12.95 -14.34
CA ALA A 104 16.10 12.23 -14.42
C ALA A 104 16.26 10.71 -14.31
N ALA A 105 17.27 10.15 -15.00
CA ALA A 105 17.59 8.73 -14.93
C ALA A 105 18.06 8.31 -13.53
N ALA A 106 18.94 9.11 -12.89
CA ALA A 106 19.39 8.85 -11.53
C ALA A 106 18.24 8.85 -10.52
N ALA A 107 17.34 9.83 -10.60
CA ALA A 107 16.15 9.89 -9.75
C ALA A 107 15.24 8.68 -9.93
N SER A 108 15.01 8.26 -11.18
CA SER A 108 14.17 7.10 -11.51
C SER A 108 14.76 5.79 -10.97
N VAL A 109 16.09 5.60 -11.06
CA VAL A 109 16.78 4.43 -10.51
C VAL A 109 16.68 4.41 -8.99
N LEU A 110 16.88 5.54 -8.31
CA LEU A 110 16.73 5.62 -6.86
C LEU A 110 15.30 5.30 -6.41
N LEU A 111 14.29 5.79 -7.13
CA LEU A 111 12.89 5.46 -6.87
C LEU A 111 12.63 3.96 -7.01
N ALA A 112 13.15 3.34 -8.07
CA ALA A 112 13.03 1.90 -8.29
C ALA A 112 13.69 1.09 -7.17
N LEU A 113 14.89 1.49 -6.72
CA LEU A 113 15.58 0.86 -5.60
C LEU A 113 14.81 1.03 -4.29
N ALA A 114 14.24 2.20 -4.03
CA ALA A 114 13.42 2.43 -2.84
C ALA A 114 12.15 1.55 -2.83
N ALA A 115 11.46 1.44 -3.97
CA ALA A 115 10.29 0.57 -4.11
C ALA A 115 10.66 -0.92 -3.95
N ALA A 116 11.78 -1.36 -4.54
CA ALA A 116 12.28 -2.72 -4.41
C ALA A 116 12.68 -3.05 -2.96
N ALA A 117 13.38 -2.14 -2.28
CA ALA A 117 13.75 -2.30 -0.87
C ALA A 117 12.50 -2.40 0.02
N LEU A 118 11.50 -1.55 -0.21
CA LEU A 118 10.23 -1.60 0.52
C LEU A 118 9.49 -2.91 0.28
N SER A 119 9.38 -3.36 -0.97
CA SER A 119 8.76 -4.64 -1.32
C SER A 119 9.47 -5.82 -0.66
N TYR A 120 10.81 -5.82 -0.68
CA TYR A 120 11.61 -6.84 -0.01
C TYR A 120 11.37 -6.86 1.50
N LEU A 121 11.38 -5.69 2.16
CA LEU A 121 11.11 -5.58 3.59
C LEU A 121 9.72 -6.12 3.95
N VAL A 122 8.67 -5.68 3.25
CA VAL A 122 7.30 -6.12 3.53
C VAL A 122 7.14 -7.62 3.31
N THR A 123 7.67 -8.15 2.21
CA THR A 123 7.62 -9.59 1.92
C THR A 123 8.38 -10.37 2.99
N ARG A 124 9.54 -9.87 3.45
CA ARG A 124 10.34 -10.54 4.49
C ARG A 124 9.67 -10.57 5.85
N PHE A 125 8.95 -9.52 6.23
CA PHE A 125 8.20 -9.47 7.50
C PHE A 125 6.86 -10.22 7.43
N SER A 126 6.25 -10.29 6.25
CA SER A 126 4.95 -10.96 6.04
C SER A 126 5.08 -12.46 5.75
N GLY A 127 6.18 -12.88 5.13
CA GLY A 127 6.44 -14.24 4.66
C GLY A 127 6.72 -15.29 5.74
N GLY A 128 6.73 -14.92 7.03
CA GLY A 128 6.98 -15.86 8.13
C GLY A 128 5.90 -16.93 8.36
N ARG A 129 4.76 -16.90 7.65
CA ARG A 129 3.63 -17.83 7.89
C ARG A 129 2.95 -18.41 6.65
N SER A 130 3.33 -17.99 5.44
CA SER A 130 2.75 -18.56 4.20
C SER A 130 3.33 -19.95 3.84
N THR A 131 4.33 -20.44 4.58
CA THR A 131 4.91 -21.78 4.36
C THR A 131 4.02 -22.90 4.90
N GLU A 132 3.09 -22.64 5.83
CA GLU A 132 2.19 -23.68 6.36
C GLU A 132 1.08 -24.10 5.38
N GLN A 133 0.70 -23.24 4.43
CA GLN A 133 -0.39 -23.57 3.51
C GLN A 133 0.04 -24.48 2.36
N LYS A 134 1.35 -24.57 2.06
CA LYS A 134 1.90 -25.49 1.04
C LYS A 134 2.20 -26.89 1.56
N GLY A 135 2.23 -27.09 2.88
CA GLY A 135 2.48 -28.40 3.51
C GLY A 135 1.22 -29.23 3.77
N ALA A 136 0.03 -28.65 3.62
CA ALA A 136 -1.24 -29.35 3.83
C ALA A 136 -1.79 -30.01 2.55
N GLU A 137 -1.15 -29.79 1.40
CA GLU A 137 -1.55 -30.32 0.08
C GLU A 137 -0.53 -31.34 -0.49
N ALA A 138 0.46 -31.78 0.31
CA ALA A 138 1.45 -32.80 -0.05
C ALA A 138 1.39 -33.99 0.92
#